data_AF-A0A7G2IJJ8-F1
#
_entry.id   AF-A0A7G2IJJ8-F1
#
_cell.length_a   1.000
_cell.length_b   1.000
_cell.length_c   1.000
_cell.angle_alpha   90.00
_cell.angle_beta   90.00
_cell.angle_gamma   90.00
#
_symmetry.space_group_name_H-M   'P 1'
#
loop_
_entity.id
_entity.type
_entity.pdbx_description
1 polymer ?
#
loop_
_entity_poly.entity_id
_entity_poly.type
_entity_poly.pdbx_seq_one_letter_code
_entity_poly.pdbx_strand_id
1 'polypeptide(L)'
;MDLVGLGDKHDSYPANLSGGQKQRVAIARALASNPKVLLCDEATSALDPATTRSILELLKDINRRLGLTILLITHEMDVVKRICDCVAVISNGELIEQDTVSEVFSHPKTPLAQKFIQSTLHLDIPEDYLERLKAEPEADSVPMLRMEFTGHSVDAPLLSETARRFNVNNNIISAQMDYAGGVKFGIMLTEMHGTQEDTQAAINWLQEHHVKVEVLGYV
;
A
#
# COMPACT_ATOMS: atom_id res chain seq x y z
N MET A 1 14.57 28.24 -11.73
CA MET A 1 14.96 26.87 -12.13
C MET A 1 15.54 26.08 -10.97
N ASP A 2 16.17 26.72 -9.98
CA ASP A 2 16.83 26.03 -8.87
C ASP A 2 15.89 25.17 -8.01
N LEU A 3 14.65 25.65 -7.77
CA LEU A 3 13.63 24.92 -7.02
C LEU A 3 13.35 23.53 -7.60
N VAL A 4 13.39 23.39 -8.93
CA VAL A 4 13.14 22.11 -9.62
C VAL A 4 14.42 21.35 -9.97
N GLY A 5 15.59 21.85 -9.57
CA GLY A 5 16.88 21.21 -9.80
C GLY A 5 17.32 21.18 -11.26
N LEU A 6 16.95 22.19 -12.07
CA LEU A 6 17.30 22.29 -13.49
C LEU A 6 18.10 23.57 -13.83
N GLY A 7 18.88 24.09 -12.89
CA GLY A 7 19.67 25.31 -13.10
C GLY A 7 20.66 25.20 -14.25
N ASP A 8 21.30 24.04 -14.41
CA ASP A 8 22.29 23.73 -15.47
C ASP A 8 21.67 23.45 -16.85
N LYS A 9 20.34 23.35 -16.94
CA LYS A 9 19.60 23.01 -18.17
C LYS A 9 18.70 24.12 -18.66
N HIS A 10 18.89 25.35 -18.20
CA HIS A 10 18.03 26.50 -18.54
C HIS A 10 17.87 26.70 -20.06
N ASP A 11 18.95 26.56 -20.83
CA ASP A 11 18.95 26.81 -22.28
C ASP A 11 18.73 25.54 -23.11
N SER A 12 18.42 24.40 -22.45
CA SER A 12 18.19 23.13 -23.15
C SER A 12 16.78 23.05 -23.73
N TYR A 13 16.68 22.73 -25.01
CA TYR A 13 15.40 22.48 -25.66
C TYR A 13 14.72 21.20 -25.14
N PRO A 14 13.36 21.13 -25.10
CA PRO A 14 12.63 19.96 -24.62
C PRO A 14 13.02 18.64 -25.30
N ALA A 15 13.42 18.67 -26.57
CA ALA A 15 13.88 17.47 -27.28
C ALA A 15 15.10 16.80 -26.64
N ASN A 16 15.93 17.57 -25.91
CA ASN A 16 17.16 17.10 -25.29
C ASN A 16 16.98 16.74 -23.80
N LEU A 17 15.75 16.73 -23.31
CA LEU A 17 15.42 16.45 -21.91
C LEU A 17 14.82 15.04 -21.76
N SER A 18 15.21 14.35 -20.70
CA SER A 18 14.56 13.12 -20.24
C SER A 18 13.11 13.39 -19.78
N GLY A 19 12.30 12.34 -19.65
CA GLY A 19 10.91 12.45 -19.17
C GLY A 19 10.82 13.20 -17.83
N GLY A 20 11.64 12.82 -16.85
CA GLY A 20 11.67 13.48 -15.53
C GLY A 20 12.08 14.95 -15.60
N GLN A 21 13.04 15.30 -16.46
CA GLN A 21 13.43 16.70 -16.67
C GLN A 21 12.31 17.51 -17.32
N LYS A 22 11.62 16.95 -18.33
CA LYS A 22 10.43 17.59 -18.92
C LYS A 22 9.35 17.83 -17.87
N GLN A 23 9.15 16.87 -16.96
CA GLN A 23 8.18 17.01 -15.87
C GLN A 23 8.58 18.11 -14.89
N ARG A 24 9.86 18.20 -14.51
CA ARG A 24 10.41 19.29 -13.69
C ARG A 24 10.23 20.66 -14.35
N VAL A 25 10.41 20.77 -15.67
CA VAL A 25 10.10 22.00 -16.42
C VAL A 25 8.59 22.31 -16.36
N ALA A 26 7.72 21.32 -16.52
CA ALA A 26 6.28 21.51 -16.43
C ALA A 26 5.85 22.00 -15.03
N ILE A 27 6.43 21.42 -13.97
CA ILE A 27 6.22 21.87 -12.58
C ILE A 27 6.72 23.31 -12.41
N ALA A 28 7.94 23.63 -12.87
CA ALA A 28 8.47 25.00 -12.79
C ALA A 28 7.55 26.01 -13.50
N ARG A 29 7.03 25.64 -14.68
CA ARG A 29 6.07 26.45 -15.43
C ARG A 29 4.76 26.65 -14.66
N ALA A 30 4.23 25.60 -14.03
CA ALA A 30 3.00 25.69 -13.24
C ALA A 30 3.19 26.59 -12.01
N LEU A 31 4.37 26.58 -11.40
CA LEU A 31 4.70 27.40 -10.23
C LEU A 31 5.10 28.84 -10.56
N ALA A 32 5.41 29.15 -11.82
CA ALA A 32 5.93 30.45 -12.23
C ALA A 32 4.97 31.62 -11.91
N SER A 33 3.67 31.36 -11.81
CA SER A 33 2.64 32.35 -11.44
C SER A 33 2.42 32.49 -9.92
N ASN A 34 3.22 31.82 -9.09
CA ASN A 34 3.01 31.71 -7.63
C ASN A 34 1.57 31.31 -7.27
N PRO A 35 1.07 30.16 -7.79
CA PRO A 35 -0.29 29.72 -7.53
C PRO A 35 -0.46 29.31 -6.06
N LYS A 36 -1.72 29.31 -5.61
CA LYS A 36 -2.09 28.72 -4.30
C LYS A 36 -2.48 27.24 -4.41
N VAL A 37 -2.84 26.79 -5.62
CA VAL A 37 -3.31 25.44 -5.90
C VAL A 37 -2.57 24.88 -7.12
N LEU A 38 -2.12 23.64 -7.03
CA LEU A 38 -1.54 22.87 -8.13
C LEU A 38 -2.42 21.66 -8.43
N LEU A 39 -2.80 21.49 -9.69
CA LEU A 39 -3.52 20.33 -10.18
C LEU A 39 -2.53 19.43 -10.93
N CYS A 40 -2.42 18.18 -10.48
CA CYS A 40 -1.55 17.17 -11.07
C CYS A 40 -2.43 16.08 -11.68
N ASP A 41 -2.44 15.99 -13.01
CA ASP A 41 -3.17 14.96 -13.75
C ASP A 41 -2.18 13.91 -14.27
N GLU A 42 -2.18 12.72 -13.67
CA GLU A 42 -1.29 11.59 -13.99
C GLU A 42 0.18 11.99 -14.21
N ALA A 43 0.68 12.90 -13.37
CA ALA A 43 1.97 13.58 -13.54
C ALA A 43 3.21 12.66 -13.58
N THR A 44 3.05 11.38 -13.27
CA THR A 44 4.14 10.39 -13.16
C THR A 44 3.95 9.13 -14.00
N SER A 45 2.83 8.96 -14.72
CA SER A 45 2.47 7.70 -15.38
C SER A 45 3.44 7.29 -16.51
N ALA A 46 4.10 8.27 -17.14
CA ALA A 46 5.06 8.04 -18.23
C ALA A 46 6.53 7.98 -17.76
N LEU A 47 6.77 7.88 -16.44
CA LEU A 47 8.11 7.93 -15.84
C LEU A 47 8.50 6.57 -15.26
N ASP A 48 9.79 6.27 -15.27
CA ASP A 48 10.31 5.09 -14.58
C ASP A 48 10.15 5.23 -13.05
N PRO A 49 10.12 4.12 -12.29
CA PRO A 49 9.88 4.16 -10.84
C PRO A 49 10.83 5.06 -10.05
N ALA A 50 12.11 5.14 -10.44
CA ALA A 50 13.09 5.97 -9.76
C ALA A 50 12.82 7.46 -10.00
N THR A 51 12.52 7.82 -11.25
CA THR A 51 12.13 9.19 -11.61
C THR A 51 10.81 9.59 -10.96
N THR A 52 9.79 8.73 -10.97
CA THR A 52 8.51 8.96 -10.29
C THR A 52 8.74 9.34 -8.83
N ARG A 53 9.52 8.55 -8.10
CA ARG A 53 9.86 8.85 -6.70
C ARG A 53 10.48 10.23 -6.52
N SER A 54 11.44 10.57 -7.38
CA SER A 54 12.12 11.86 -7.35
C SER A 54 11.18 13.05 -7.59
N ILE A 55 10.20 12.89 -8.49
CA ILE A 55 9.18 13.92 -8.77
C ILE A 55 8.20 14.07 -7.60
N LEU A 56 7.77 12.96 -6.99
CA LEU A 56 6.88 12.99 -5.83
C LEU A 56 7.55 13.66 -4.61
N GLU A 57 8.82 13.37 -4.37
CA GLU A 57 9.61 14.02 -3.33
C GLU A 57 9.71 15.54 -3.56
N LEU A 58 9.92 15.96 -4.82
CA LEU A 58 9.90 17.37 -5.20
C LEU A 58 8.54 18.03 -4.90
N LEU A 59 7.42 17.40 -5.28
CA LEU A 59 6.08 17.92 -5.00
C LEU A 59 5.82 18.05 -3.50
N LYS A 60 6.25 17.07 -2.71
CA LYS A 60 6.13 17.09 -1.24
C LYS A 60 6.95 18.22 -0.62
N ASP A 61 8.16 18.48 -1.11
CA ASP A 61 9.01 19.58 -0.65
C ASP A 61 8.40 20.94 -1.02
N ILE A 62 7.84 21.08 -2.22
CA ILE A 62 7.13 22.29 -2.67
C ILE A 62 5.91 22.57 -1.77
N ASN A 63 5.08 21.55 -1.50
CA ASN A 63 3.94 21.68 -0.58
C ASN A 63 4.39 22.19 0.79
N ARG A 64 5.42 21.58 1.38
CA ARG A 64 5.94 21.96 2.70
C ARG A 64 6.55 23.36 2.75
N ARG A 65 7.34 23.73 1.74
CA ARG A 65 8.05 25.03 1.72
C ARG A 65 7.14 26.20 1.37
N LEU A 66 6.21 26.00 0.44
CA LEU A 66 5.38 27.08 -0.10
C LEU A 66 3.95 27.09 0.48
N GLY A 67 3.56 26.06 1.24
CA GLY A 67 2.18 25.92 1.71
C GLY A 67 1.18 25.70 0.56
N LEU A 68 1.65 25.12 -0.54
CA LEU A 68 0.87 24.96 -1.77
C LEU A 68 -0.14 23.81 -1.62
N THR A 69 -1.42 24.05 -1.91
CA THR A 69 -2.43 22.98 -1.98
C THR A 69 -2.25 22.18 -3.27
N ILE A 70 -2.20 20.85 -3.18
CA ILE A 70 -2.02 19.97 -4.34
C ILE A 70 -3.23 19.03 -4.44
N LEU A 71 -3.88 19.00 -5.61
CA LEU A 71 -4.84 17.96 -5.98
C LEU A 71 -4.18 17.06 -7.02
N LEU A 72 -4.07 15.77 -6.71
CA LEU A 72 -3.46 14.76 -7.58
C LEU A 72 -4.52 13.76 -8.06
N ILE A 73 -4.48 13.46 -9.35
CA ILE A 73 -5.23 12.37 -9.98
C ILE A 73 -4.21 11.30 -10.40
N THR A 74 -4.43 10.07 -9.99
CA THR A 74 -3.56 8.93 -10.31
C THR A 74 -4.33 7.61 -10.20
N HIS A 75 -3.90 6.61 -10.96
CA HIS A 75 -4.34 5.23 -10.81
C HIS A 75 -3.38 4.40 -9.94
N GLU A 76 -2.25 4.96 -9.51
CA GLU A 76 -1.22 4.27 -8.74
C GLU A 76 -1.35 4.56 -7.24
N MET A 77 -1.73 3.55 -6.46
CA MET A 77 -1.83 3.67 -5.00
C MET A 77 -0.49 3.94 -4.32
N ASP A 78 0.62 3.50 -4.93
CA ASP A 78 1.97 3.81 -4.45
C ASP A 78 2.28 5.31 -4.43
N VAL A 79 1.69 6.06 -5.36
CA VAL A 79 1.81 7.52 -5.38
C VAL A 79 1.01 8.12 -4.22
N VAL A 80 -0.23 7.67 -4.04
CA VAL A 80 -1.14 8.12 -2.99
C VAL A 80 -0.49 7.95 -1.61
N LYS A 81 0.05 6.76 -1.31
CA LYS A 81 0.70 6.46 -0.02
C LYS A 81 1.86 7.40 0.33
N ARG A 82 2.59 7.91 -0.68
CA ARG A 82 3.85 8.63 -0.46
C ARG A 82 3.66 10.11 -0.13
N ILE A 83 2.70 10.77 -0.80
CA ILE A 83 2.60 12.23 -0.76
C ILE A 83 1.21 12.78 -0.43
N CYS A 84 0.15 11.96 -0.49
CA CYS A 84 -1.20 12.45 -0.19
C CYS A 84 -1.47 12.41 1.31
N ASP A 85 -2.22 13.40 1.79
CA ASP A 85 -2.75 13.44 3.17
C ASP A 85 -4.15 12.80 3.23
N CYS A 86 -4.98 13.12 2.24
CA CYS A 86 -6.32 12.56 2.05
C CYS A 86 -6.44 11.91 0.66
N VAL A 87 -7.37 10.96 0.53
CA VAL A 87 -7.67 10.28 -0.73
C VAL A 87 -9.17 10.28 -0.98
N ALA A 88 -9.52 10.35 -2.26
CA ALA A 88 -10.88 10.24 -2.77
C ALA A 88 -10.89 9.15 -3.84
N VAL A 89 -11.76 8.15 -3.68
CA VAL A 89 -11.95 7.07 -4.65
C VAL A 89 -13.21 7.38 -5.45
N ILE A 90 -13.08 7.38 -6.78
CA ILE A 90 -14.16 7.70 -7.71
C ILE A 90 -14.47 6.45 -8.56
N SER A 91 -15.75 6.15 -8.73
CA SER A 91 -16.22 5.08 -9.62
C SER A 91 -17.46 5.52 -10.36
N ASN A 92 -17.54 5.28 -11.67
CA ASN A 92 -18.71 5.61 -12.50
C ASN A 92 -19.17 7.08 -12.37
N GLY A 93 -18.23 8.00 -12.15
CA GLY A 93 -18.51 9.43 -11.97
C GLY A 93 -18.98 9.82 -10.56
N GLU A 94 -19.03 8.88 -9.62
CA GLU A 94 -19.43 9.12 -8.23
C GLU A 94 -18.24 8.99 -7.28
N LEU A 95 -18.19 9.88 -6.29
CA LEU A 95 -17.25 9.78 -5.17
C LEU A 95 -17.75 8.72 -4.20
N ILE A 96 -17.11 7.54 -4.22
CA ILE A 96 -17.57 6.39 -3.44
C ILE A 96 -16.93 6.33 -2.05
N GLU A 97 -15.74 6.92 -1.88
CA GLU A 97 -15.02 6.93 -0.62
C GLU A 97 -14.12 8.17 -0.55
N GLN A 98 -14.11 8.84 0.61
CA GLN A 98 -13.20 9.96 0.87
C GLN A 98 -12.80 9.93 2.34
N ASP A 99 -11.51 9.82 2.60
CA ASP A 99 -10.99 9.78 3.96
C ASP A 99 -9.49 10.14 3.97
N THR A 100 -8.88 10.11 5.15
CA THR A 100 -7.41 10.18 5.24
C THR A 100 -6.77 8.97 4.56
N VAL A 101 -5.53 9.12 4.08
CA VAL A 101 -4.79 7.97 3.52
C VAL A 101 -4.71 6.84 4.55
N SER A 102 -4.48 7.16 5.82
CA SER A 102 -4.40 6.16 6.90
C SER A 102 -5.68 5.32 7.02
N GLU A 103 -6.83 5.99 6.96
CA GLU A 103 -8.14 5.35 7.15
C GLU A 103 -8.52 4.50 5.94
N VAL A 104 -8.34 5.01 4.72
CA VAL A 104 -8.63 4.23 3.51
C VAL A 104 -7.72 3.00 3.41
N PHE A 105 -6.43 3.11 3.74
CA PHE A 105 -5.52 1.95 3.67
C PHE A 105 -5.72 0.94 4.81
N SER A 106 -6.21 1.35 5.97
CA SER A 106 -6.45 0.45 7.11
C SER A 106 -7.84 -0.17 7.11
N HIS A 107 -8.86 0.62 6.76
CA HIS A 107 -10.26 0.24 6.85
C HIS A 107 -11.04 0.69 5.60
N PRO A 108 -10.68 0.19 4.41
CA PRO A 108 -11.38 0.54 3.19
C PRO A 108 -12.85 0.12 3.25
N LYS A 109 -13.76 1.09 3.09
CA LYS A 109 -15.21 0.92 3.26
C LYS A 109 -15.87 0.37 1.99
N THR A 110 -15.27 0.62 0.83
CA THR A 110 -15.84 0.22 -0.46
C THR A 110 -15.08 -0.95 -1.09
N PRO A 111 -15.77 -1.84 -1.85
CA PRO A 111 -15.11 -2.95 -2.55
C PRO A 111 -14.03 -2.50 -3.54
N LEU A 112 -14.22 -1.33 -4.18
CA LEU A 112 -13.25 -0.80 -5.12
C LEU A 112 -11.99 -0.28 -4.40
N ALA A 113 -12.13 0.42 -3.28
CA ALA A 113 -10.98 0.82 -2.46
C ALA A 113 -10.19 -0.41 -1.96
N GLN A 114 -10.90 -1.44 -1.49
CA GLN A 114 -10.31 -2.72 -1.12
C GLN A 114 -9.48 -3.32 -2.26
N LYS A 115 -10.03 -3.35 -3.48
CA LYS A 115 -9.33 -3.86 -4.67
C LYS A 115 -8.08 -3.05 -5.00
N PHE A 116 -8.13 -1.73 -4.92
CA PHE A 116 -6.95 -0.87 -5.15
C PHE A 116 -5.84 -1.13 -4.13
N ILE A 117 -6.19 -1.25 -2.84
CA ILE A 117 -5.20 -1.54 -1.79
C ILE A 117 -4.62 -2.93 -1.97
N GLN A 118 -5.46 -3.93 -2.28
CA GLN A 118 -5.01 -5.29 -2.60
C GLN A 118 -4.07 -5.31 -3.81
N SER A 119 -4.31 -4.53 -4.86
CA SER A 119 -3.37 -4.45 -6.00
C SER A 119 -1.99 -3.86 -5.64
N THR A 120 -1.88 -3.23 -4.48
CA THR A 120 -0.61 -2.73 -3.96
C THR A 120 0.14 -3.78 -3.14
N LEU A 121 -0.59 -4.74 -2.57
CA LEU A 121 -0.10 -5.80 -1.72
C LEU A 121 0.02 -7.08 -2.58
N HIS A 122 1.21 -7.30 -3.14
CA HIS A 122 1.46 -8.42 -4.03
C HIS A 122 1.80 -9.67 -3.19
N LEU A 123 0.77 -10.42 -2.82
CA LEU A 123 0.92 -11.71 -2.16
C LEU A 123 0.27 -12.80 -3.00
N ASP A 124 1.05 -13.29 -3.95
CA ASP A 124 0.71 -14.50 -4.69
C ASP A 124 1.00 -15.72 -3.82
N ILE A 125 0.08 -16.68 -3.85
CA ILE A 125 0.31 -18.00 -3.28
C ILE A 125 1.33 -18.71 -4.19
N PRO A 126 2.48 -19.17 -3.68
CA PRO A 126 3.45 -19.89 -4.51
C PRO A 126 2.81 -21.11 -5.18
N GLU A 127 3.20 -21.42 -6.42
CA GLU A 127 2.60 -22.51 -7.21
C GLU A 127 2.62 -23.85 -6.47
N ASP A 128 3.73 -24.18 -5.79
CA ASP A 128 3.88 -25.40 -4.98
C ASP A 128 2.80 -25.54 -3.89
N TYR A 129 2.30 -24.43 -3.35
CA TYR A 129 1.23 -24.42 -2.36
C TYR A 129 -0.14 -24.58 -3.04
N LEU A 130 -0.37 -23.94 -4.18
CA LEU A 130 -1.61 -24.07 -4.93
C LEU A 130 -1.88 -25.52 -5.34
N GLU A 131 -0.84 -26.27 -5.73
CA GLU A 131 -0.99 -27.69 -6.10
C GLU A 131 -1.35 -28.59 -4.92
N ARG A 132 -0.93 -28.22 -3.70
CA ARG A 132 -1.16 -28.99 -2.47
C ARG A 132 -2.41 -28.56 -1.71
N LEU A 133 -2.93 -27.37 -1.98
CA LEU A 133 -4.03 -26.76 -1.26
C LEU A 133 -5.34 -27.52 -1.49
N LYS A 134 -5.93 -28.01 -0.40
CA LYS A 134 -7.23 -28.68 -0.39
C LYS A 134 -8.27 -27.82 0.32
N ALA A 135 -9.51 -27.88 -0.14
CA ALA A 135 -10.61 -27.11 0.45
C ALA A 135 -11.06 -27.67 1.81
N GLU A 136 -10.99 -28.99 1.98
CA GLU A 136 -11.40 -29.68 3.19
C GLU A 136 -10.17 -30.20 3.97
N PRO A 137 -10.24 -30.21 5.31
CA PRO A 137 -9.17 -30.75 6.13
C PRO A 137 -9.09 -32.28 6.03
N GLU A 138 -7.88 -32.80 5.83
CA GLU A 138 -7.56 -34.22 5.89
C GLU A 138 -6.75 -34.53 7.17
N ALA A 139 -6.58 -35.82 7.47
CA ALA A 139 -5.69 -36.26 8.54
C ALA A 139 -4.28 -35.70 8.31
N ASP A 140 -3.71 -35.08 9.33
CA ASP A 140 -2.38 -34.43 9.34
C ASP A 140 -2.23 -33.17 8.46
N SER A 141 -3.33 -32.67 7.86
CA SER A 141 -3.29 -31.41 7.10
C SER A 141 -3.22 -30.18 8.02
N VAL A 142 -2.54 -29.13 7.56
CA VAL A 142 -2.42 -27.88 8.31
C VAL A 142 -3.12 -26.72 7.60
N PRO A 143 -3.82 -25.84 8.34
CA PRO A 143 -4.49 -24.71 7.74
C PRO A 143 -3.48 -23.69 7.17
N MET A 144 -3.70 -23.31 5.91
CA MET A 144 -3.04 -22.18 5.28
C MET A 144 -3.90 -20.93 5.47
N LEU A 145 -3.31 -19.90 6.06
CA LEU A 145 -3.98 -18.69 6.51
C LEU A 145 -3.46 -17.47 5.76
N ARG A 146 -4.38 -16.62 5.31
CA ARG A 146 -4.10 -15.23 4.94
C ARG A 146 -4.45 -14.34 6.13
N MET A 147 -3.46 -13.65 6.67
CA MET A 147 -3.61 -12.71 7.78
C MET A 147 -3.40 -11.29 7.26
N GLU A 148 -4.42 -10.44 7.37
CA GLU A 148 -4.35 -9.02 7.05
C GLU A 148 -4.25 -8.23 8.37
N PHE A 149 -3.18 -7.45 8.50
CA PHE A 149 -2.89 -6.61 9.66
C PHE A 149 -3.20 -5.16 9.29
N THR A 150 -3.97 -4.48 10.13
CA THR A 150 -4.35 -3.07 9.92
C THR A 150 -4.10 -2.27 11.20
N GLY A 151 -3.44 -1.11 11.05
CA GLY A 151 -3.30 -0.08 12.09
C GLY A 151 -2.77 -0.56 13.44
N HIS A 152 -3.69 -0.96 14.32
CA HIS A 152 -3.49 -1.20 15.75
C HIS A 152 -2.80 -2.53 16.10
N SER A 153 -2.80 -3.52 15.21
CA SER A 153 -2.30 -4.87 15.50
C SER A 153 -0.81 -5.08 15.17
N VAL A 154 -0.17 -4.13 14.48
CA VAL A 154 1.14 -4.36 13.85
C VAL A 154 2.33 -4.32 14.82
N ASP A 155 2.24 -3.53 15.90
CA ASP A 155 3.33 -3.44 16.89
C ASP A 155 3.23 -4.51 17.99
N ALA A 156 2.11 -5.24 18.04
CA ALA A 156 1.92 -6.34 18.98
C ALA A 156 2.61 -7.60 18.44
N PRO A 157 3.34 -8.37 19.27
CA PRO A 157 4.01 -9.60 18.85
C PRO A 157 3.03 -10.78 18.73
N LEU A 158 1.95 -10.60 17.97
CA LEU A 158 0.78 -11.49 17.97
C LEU A 158 1.14 -12.95 17.63
N LEU A 159 1.97 -13.18 16.61
CA LEU A 159 2.38 -14.53 16.22
C LEU A 159 3.27 -15.22 17.26
N SER A 160 4.10 -14.46 17.96
CA SER A 160 4.91 -15.01 19.06
C SER A 160 4.05 -15.32 20.28
N GLU A 161 3.02 -14.52 20.52
CA GLU A 161 2.07 -14.73 21.62
C GLU A 161 1.16 -15.93 21.35
N THR A 162 0.64 -16.09 20.14
CA THR A 162 -0.14 -17.27 19.76
C THR A 162 0.67 -18.55 19.91
N ALA A 163 1.93 -18.54 19.47
CA ALA A 163 2.80 -19.71 19.58
C ALA A 163 3.00 -20.15 21.04
N ARG A 164 3.21 -19.21 21.96
CA ARG A 164 3.34 -19.52 23.40
C ARG A 164 2.02 -19.92 24.05
N ARG A 165 0.93 -19.25 23.70
CA ARG A 165 -0.36 -19.38 24.38
C ARG A 165 -1.13 -20.63 23.97
N PHE A 166 -1.08 -20.98 22.69
CA PHE A 166 -1.84 -22.09 22.11
C PHE A 166 -0.94 -23.25 21.66
N ASN A 167 0.37 -23.15 21.91
CA ASN A 167 1.33 -24.19 21.50
C ASN A 167 1.27 -24.48 19.99
N VAL A 168 1.05 -23.44 19.17
CA VAL A 168 1.03 -23.51 17.71
C VAL A 168 2.35 -23.06 17.11
N ASN A 169 2.73 -23.59 15.95
CA ASN A 169 3.86 -23.07 15.17
C ASN A 169 3.34 -22.34 13.93
N ASN A 170 3.75 -21.09 13.77
CA ASN A 170 3.39 -20.28 12.60
C ASN A 170 4.56 -20.32 11.61
N ASN A 171 4.39 -21.00 10.49
CA ASN A 171 5.36 -21.01 9.40
C ASN A 171 5.01 -19.88 8.42
N ILE A 172 5.91 -18.91 8.25
CA ILE A 172 5.67 -17.74 7.39
C ILE A 172 6.10 -18.09 5.97
N ILE A 173 5.14 -18.21 5.06
CA ILE A 173 5.37 -18.50 3.64
C ILE A 173 5.78 -17.22 2.92
N SER A 174 5.01 -16.15 3.14
CA SER A 174 5.29 -14.83 2.59
C SER A 174 4.71 -13.76 3.51
N ALA A 175 5.40 -12.63 3.59
CA ALA A 175 5.00 -11.50 4.42
C ALA A 175 5.36 -10.20 3.73
N GLN A 176 4.37 -9.31 3.60
CA GLN A 176 4.59 -7.97 3.11
C GLN A 176 3.96 -6.98 4.09
N MET A 177 4.79 -6.06 4.59
CA MET A 177 4.37 -4.98 5.47
C MET A 177 4.69 -3.65 4.79
N ASP A 178 3.76 -2.71 4.87
CA ASP A 178 3.91 -1.38 4.30
C ASP A 178 3.34 -0.31 5.25
N TYR A 179 3.60 0.95 4.90
CA TYR A 179 3.31 2.13 5.70
C TYR A 179 2.62 3.17 4.83
N ALA A 180 1.43 3.59 5.23
CA ALA A 180 0.68 4.64 4.53
C ALA A 180 0.08 5.57 5.58
N GLY A 181 0.21 6.88 5.42
CA GLY A 181 -0.38 7.84 6.36
C GLY A 181 0.02 7.64 7.84
N GLY A 182 1.20 7.08 8.11
CA GLY A 182 1.67 6.82 9.48
C GLY A 182 1.06 5.58 10.16
N VAL A 183 0.23 4.81 9.48
CA VAL A 183 -0.24 3.49 9.93
C VAL A 183 0.49 2.40 9.19
N LYS A 184 0.81 1.33 9.92
CA LYS A 184 1.31 0.10 9.34
C LYS A 184 0.14 -0.76 8.89
N PHE A 185 0.29 -1.40 7.76
CA PHE A 185 -0.63 -2.42 7.29
C PHE A 185 0.16 -3.47 6.54
N GLY A 186 -0.39 -4.66 6.43
CA GLY A 186 0.30 -5.72 5.71
C GLY A 186 -0.50 -6.98 5.63
N ILE A 187 0.00 -7.89 4.82
CA ILE A 187 -0.61 -9.20 4.63
C ILE A 187 0.49 -10.24 4.82
N MET A 188 0.11 -11.36 5.40
CA MET A 188 0.97 -12.51 5.61
C MET A 188 0.25 -13.78 5.18
N LEU A 189 0.97 -14.65 4.49
CA LEU A 189 0.58 -16.02 4.21
C LEU A 189 1.35 -16.93 5.14
N THR A 190 0.64 -17.73 5.93
CA THR A 190 1.25 -18.61 6.93
C THR A 190 0.59 -19.97 6.94
N GLU A 191 1.35 -21.01 7.30
CA GLU A 191 0.77 -22.26 7.82
C GLU A 191 0.73 -22.19 9.34
N MET A 192 -0.34 -22.71 9.94
CA MET A 192 -0.43 -22.83 11.39
C MET A 192 -0.48 -24.30 11.79
N HIS A 193 0.61 -24.77 12.38
CA HIS A 193 0.77 -26.16 12.82
C HIS A 193 0.35 -26.29 14.28
N GLY A 194 -0.47 -27.29 14.58
CA GLY A 194 -0.98 -27.56 15.94
C GLY A 194 -2.14 -28.53 15.89
N THR A 195 -2.80 -28.75 17.03
CA THR A 195 -4.05 -29.51 17.04
C THR A 195 -5.18 -28.68 16.40
N GLN A 196 -6.23 -29.34 15.90
CA GLN A 196 -7.37 -28.62 15.32
C GLN A 196 -8.02 -27.66 16.34
N GLU A 197 -8.05 -28.04 17.62
CA GLU A 197 -8.56 -27.19 18.70
C GLU A 197 -7.66 -25.98 18.94
N ASP A 198 -6.35 -26.18 19.03
CA ASP A 198 -5.37 -25.11 19.29
C ASP A 198 -5.28 -24.11 18.13
N THR A 199 -5.29 -24.60 16.89
CA THR A 199 -5.27 -23.76 15.69
C THR A 199 -6.53 -22.92 15.58
N GLN A 200 -7.72 -23.50 15.83
CA GLN A 200 -8.96 -22.74 15.86
C GLN A 200 -8.98 -21.70 16.98
N ALA A 201 -8.49 -22.05 18.17
CA ALA A 201 -8.38 -21.13 19.30
C ALA A 201 -7.44 -19.95 18.99
N ALA A 202 -6.29 -20.24 18.34
CA ALA A 202 -5.34 -19.22 17.91
C ALA A 202 -5.92 -18.29 16.83
N ILE A 203 -6.66 -18.81 15.86
CA ILE A 203 -7.34 -18.02 14.83
C ILE A 203 -8.37 -17.08 15.47
N ASN A 204 -9.23 -17.60 16.36
CA ASN A 204 -10.23 -16.80 17.06
C ASN A 204 -9.55 -15.68 17.88
N TRP A 205 -8.46 -16.00 18.56
CA TRP A 205 -7.70 -15.02 19.34
C TRP A 205 -7.08 -13.92 18.45
N LEU A 206 -6.53 -14.28 17.28
CA LEU A 206 -6.00 -13.29 16.33
C LEU A 206 -7.11 -12.35 15.83
N GLN A 207 -8.30 -12.89 15.56
CA GLN A 207 -9.48 -12.10 15.17
C GLN A 207 -9.93 -11.14 16.28
N GLU A 208 -9.95 -11.58 17.55
CA GLU A 208 -10.20 -10.71 18.71
C GLU A 208 -9.16 -9.58 18.83
N HIS A 209 -7.94 -9.81 18.33
CA HIS A 209 -6.86 -8.81 18.29
C HIS A 209 -6.80 -8.05 16.97
N HIS A 210 -7.92 -7.97 16.25
CA HIS A 210 -8.10 -7.16 15.04
C HIS A 210 -7.15 -7.57 13.89
N VAL A 211 -6.80 -8.85 13.79
CA VAL A 211 -6.20 -9.43 12.60
C VAL A 211 -7.31 -10.08 11.79
N LYS A 212 -7.47 -9.67 10.54
CA LYS A 212 -8.42 -10.32 9.65
C LYS A 212 -7.77 -11.59 9.11
N VAL A 213 -8.28 -12.73 9.56
CA VAL A 213 -7.77 -14.06 9.18
C VAL A 213 -8.75 -14.72 8.24
N GLU A 214 -8.25 -15.17 7.09
CA GLU A 214 -8.97 -16.00 6.12
C GLU A 214 -8.25 -17.35 5.98
N VAL A 215 -8.99 -18.45 6.11
CA VAL A 215 -8.47 -19.80 5.84
C VAL A 215 -8.57 -20.03 4.33
N LEU A 216 -7.42 -20.14 3.67
CA LEU A 216 -7.36 -20.37 2.21
C LEU A 216 -7.60 -21.83 1.85
N GLY A 217 -7.26 -22.74 2.75
CA GLY A 217 -7.39 -24.18 2.60
C GLY A 217 -6.43 -24.91 3.55
N TYR A 218 -6.15 -26.17 3.24
CA TYR A 218 -5.32 -27.06 4.05
C TYR A 218 -4.23 -27.70 3.17
N VAL A 219 -3.00 -27.76 3.68
CA VAL A 219 -1.79 -28.27 2.97
C VAL A 219 -1.05 -29.36 3.73
#